data_AF-A0A222TBK1-F1
#
_entry.id   AF-A0A222TBK1-F1
#
_cell.length_a   1.000
_cell.length_b   1.000
_cell.length_c   1.000
_cell.angle_alpha   90.00
_cell.angle_beta   90.00
_cell.angle_gamma   90.00
#
_symmetry.space_group_name_H-M   'P 1'
#
loop_
_entity.id
_entity.type
_entity.pdbx_description
1 polymer ?
#
loop_
_entity_poly.entity_id
_entity_poly.type
_entity_poly.pdbx_seq_one_letter_code
_entity_poly.pdbx_strand_id
1 'polypeptide(L)' 'MSCRYDPAIGRTGVVQAVHGVAESRFGHRMTSDRVAFLRPERGGVEWTADAGALRFPADGEGADGEGGARHPHAP' A
#
# COMPACT_ATOMS: atom_id res chain seq x y z
N MET A 1 8.60 -5.87 -10.64
CA MET A 1 7.47 -5.29 -9.88
C MET A 1 7.86 -5.31 -8.42
N SER A 2 7.89 -4.15 -7.75
CA SER A 2 8.34 -4.02 -6.35
C SER A 2 7.16 -3.76 -5.43
N CYS A 3 7.14 -4.44 -4.28
CA CYS A 3 6.16 -4.20 -3.23
C CYS A 3 6.46 -2.88 -2.49
N ARG A 4 5.42 -2.15 -2.11
CA ARG A 4 5.48 -0.87 -1.40
C ARG A 4 4.37 -0.80 -0.36
N TYR A 5 4.71 -0.19 0.77
CA TYR A 5 3.78 0.17 1.83
C TYR A 5 3.27 1.60 1.62
N ASP A 6 1.95 1.78 1.66
CA ASP A 6 1.26 3.07 1.63
C ASP A 6 0.82 3.47 3.05
N PRO A 7 1.50 4.43 3.69
CA PRO A 7 1.18 4.85 5.06
C PRO A 7 -0.12 5.66 5.15
N ALA A 8 -0.65 6.19 4.04
CA ALA A 8 -1.87 6.98 4.06
C ALA A 8 -3.10 6.13 4.39
N ILE A 9 -3.10 4.87 3.97
CA ILE A 9 -4.22 3.94 4.16
C ILE A 9 -3.82 2.68 4.94
N GLY A 10 -2.55 2.55 5.32
CA GLY A 10 -2.02 1.42 6.10
C GLY A 10 -2.05 0.09 5.35
N ARG A 11 -1.65 0.08 4.07
CA ARG A 11 -1.72 -1.13 3.23
C ARG A 11 -0.45 -1.34 2.41
N THR A 12 -0.16 -2.60 2.12
CA THR A 12 0.96 -3.02 1.28
C THR A 12 0.44 -3.50 -0.08
N GLY A 13 1.09 -3.09 -1.16
CA GLY A 13 0.70 -3.45 -2.52
C GLY A 13 1.87 -3.46 -3.49
N VAL A 14 1.66 -4.09 -4.65
CA VAL A 14 2.64 -4.15 -5.73
C VAL A 14 2.44 -2.97 -6.66
N VAL A 15 3.50 -2.19 -6.89
CA VAL A 15 3.47 -1.10 -7.86
C VAL A 15 3.40 -1.67 -9.27
N GLN A 16 2.29 -1.37 -9.96
CA GLN A 16 2.04 -1.78 -11.34
C GLN A 16 2.54 -0.74 -12.33
N ALA A 17 2.35 0.54 -12.03
CA ALA A 17 2.78 1.66 -12.86
C ALA A 17 2.96 2.94 -12.04
N VAL A 18 3.75 3.89 -12.56
CA VAL A 18 3.94 5.23 -11.99
C VAL A 18 3.74 6.26 -13.10
N HIS A 19 2.85 7.22 -12.89
CA HIS A 19 2.49 8.26 -13.88
C HIS A 19 2.66 9.66 -13.30
N GLY A 20 2.83 10.66 -14.18
CA GLY A 20 2.84 12.06 -13.79
C GLY A 20 1.43 12.58 -13.47
N VAL A 21 1.32 13.48 -12.49
CA VAL A 21 0.04 14.03 -11.99
C VAL A 21 -0.54 15.11 -12.92
N ALA A 22 0.16 15.45 -14.02
CA ALA A 22 -0.16 16.56 -14.92
C ALA A 22 -1.58 16.57 -15.52
N GLU A 23 -2.32 15.46 -15.44
CA GLU A 23 -3.64 15.32 -16.08
C GLU A 23 -4.74 14.76 -15.16
N SER A 24 -4.56 14.70 -13.82
CA SER A 24 -5.54 14.06 -12.94
C SER A 24 -5.84 14.81 -11.64
N ARG A 25 -7.13 15.04 -11.38
CA ARG A 25 -7.63 15.57 -10.11
C ARG A 25 -7.79 14.41 -9.11
N PHE A 26 -6.83 14.28 -8.21
CA PHE A 26 -6.93 13.34 -7.09
C PHE A 26 -7.76 13.96 -5.96
N GLY A 27 -8.66 13.18 -5.37
CA GLY A 27 -9.50 13.60 -4.23
C GLY A 27 -8.73 13.75 -2.91
N HIS A 28 -7.44 13.43 -2.90
CA HIS A 28 -6.54 13.65 -1.76
C HIS A 28 -5.31 14.46 -2.21
N ARG A 29 -4.72 15.20 -1.28
CA ARG A 29 -3.52 16.01 -1.55
C ARG A 29 -2.32 15.10 -1.79
N MET A 30 -1.77 15.18 -3.00
CA MET A 30 -0.46 14.59 -3.32
C MET A 30 0.66 15.55 -2.93
N THR A 31 1.76 14.99 -2.43
CA THR A 31 2.98 15.72 -2.08
C THR A 31 4.03 15.64 -3.20
N SER A 32 3.83 14.75 -4.18
CA SER A 32 4.70 14.50 -5.31
C SER A 32 3.94 14.65 -6.62
N ASP A 33 4.64 15.05 -7.69
CA ASP A 33 4.09 15.07 -9.06
C ASP A 33 3.93 13.68 -9.70
N ARG A 34 4.02 12.61 -8.90
CA ARG A 34 3.93 11.22 -9.38
C ARG A 34 2.93 10.42 -8.57
N VAL A 35 2.03 9.74 -9.28
CA VAL A 35 1.07 8.79 -8.74
C VAL A 35 1.52 7.36 -9.04
N ALA A 36 1.40 6.48 -8.06
CA ALA A 36 1.60 5.05 -8.22
C ALA A 36 0.25 4.34 -8.25
N PHE A 37 0.11 3.37 -9.16
CA PHE A 37 -1.00 2.43 -9.20
C PHE A 37 -0.58 1.13 -8.53
N LEU A 38 -1.30 0.73 -7.50
CA LEU A 38 -1.00 -0.44 -6.69
C LEU A 38 -2.12 -1.46 -6.80
N ARG A 39 -1.72 -2.73 -6.85
CA ARG A 39 -2.64 -3.85 -6.63
C ARG A 39 -2.32 -4.55 -5.30
N PRO A 40 -3.33 -5.07 -4.59
CA PRO A 40 -3.07 -5.92 -3.44
C PRO A 40 -2.44 -7.25 -3.86
N GLU A 41 -1.55 -7.78 -3.03
CA GLU A 41 -0.85 -9.06 -3.30
C GLU A 41 -1.79 -10.27 -3.25
N ARG A 42 -2.75 -10.25 -2.31
CA ARG A 42 -3.74 -11.33 -2.10
C ARG A 42 -5.05 -11.12 -2.88
N GLY A 43 -5.02 -10.29 -3.93
CA GLY A 43 -6.22 -9.89 -4.68
C GLY A 43 -7.05 -8.84 -3.95
N GLY A 44 -7.94 -8.17 -4.68
CA GLY A 44 -8.75 -7.05 -4.17
C GLY A 44 -8.71 -5.83 -5.09
N VAL A 45 -9.21 -4.70 -4.57
CA VAL A 45 -9.39 -3.47 -5.35
C VAL A 45 -8.06 -2.74 -5.49
N GLU A 46 -7.70 -2.39 -6.72
CA GLU A 46 -6.54 -1.54 -7.03
C GLU A 46 -6.74 -0.12 -6.50
N TRP A 47 -5.65 0.54 -6.11
CA TRP A 47 -5.71 1.90 -5.61
C TRP A 47 -4.54 2.75 -6.11
N THR A 48 -4.71 4.06 -5.99
CA THR A 48 -3.67 5.04 -6.33
C THR A 48 -3.09 5.66 -5.06
N ALA A 49 -1.77 5.87 -5.02
CA ALA A 49 -1.09 6.53 -3.92
C ALA A 49 -0.05 7.54 -4.44
N ASP A 50 0.32 8.50 -3.59
CA ASP A 50 1.47 9.37 -3.84
C ASP A 50 2.75 8.54 -3.91
N ALA A 51 3.44 8.57 -5.05
CA ALA A 51 4.60 7.70 -5.27
C ALA A 51 5.79 8.06 -4.38
N GLY A 52 5.90 9.32 -3.93
CA GLY A 52 6.95 9.77 -3.02
C GLY A 52 6.68 9.42 -1.55
N ALA A 53 5.41 9.21 -1.19
CA ALA A 53 5.03 8.78 0.15
C ALA A 53 5.20 7.26 0.38
N LEU A 54 5.24 6.47 -0.70
CA LEU A 54 5.38 5.01 -0.64
C LEU A 54 6.72 4.59 -0.03
N ARG A 55 6.68 3.63 0.90
CA ARG A 55 7.87 3.09 1.57
C ARG A 55 8.17 1.68 1.10
N PHE A 56 9.44 1.26 1.14
CA PHE A 56 9.74 -0.16 1.03
C PHE A 56 9.12 -0.88 2.23
N PRO A 57 8.42 -2.00 2.04
CA PRO A 57 8.00 -2.81 3.17
C PRO A 57 9.26 -3.19 3.94
N ALA A 58 9.25 -2.98 5.25
CA ALA A 58 10.34 -3.48 6.09
C ALA A 58 10.39 -5.00 5.92
N ASP A 59 11.57 -5.56 5.72
CA ASP A 59 11.82 -7.00 5.68
C ASP A 59 11.33 -7.57 7.04
N GLY A 60 10.10 -8.07 7.09
CA GLY A 60 9.47 -8.57 8.33
C GLY A 60 8.08 -8.03 8.70
N GLU A 61 7.53 -6.99 8.06
CA GLU A 61 6.08 -6.71 8.16
C GLU A 61 5.36 -7.39 6.98
N GLY A 62 5.15 -8.70 7.14
CA GLY A 62 4.41 -9.54 6.19
C GLY A 62 3.03 -8.94 5.87
N ALA A 63 2.46 -9.12 4.67
CA ALA A 63 2.17 -10.40 4.03
C ALA A 63 1.38 -11.41 4.91
N ASP A 64 1.31 -11.22 6.23
CA ASP A 64 0.52 -12.01 7.15
C ASP A 64 -0.05 -11.11 8.25
N GLY A 65 -1.33 -10.77 8.11
CA GLY A 65 -2.19 -10.38 9.23
C GLY A 65 -2.52 -11.56 10.16
N GLU A 66 -1.56 -12.45 10.40
CA GLU A 66 -1.64 -13.52 11.39
C GLU A 66 -0.38 -13.47 12.26
N GLY A 67 -0.45 -12.64 13.30
CA GLY A 67 0.61 -12.43 14.26
C GLY A 67 0.05 -12.10 15.65
N GLY A 68 -0.62 -13.07 16.28
CA GLY A 68 -0.55 -13.22 17.73
C GLY A 68 -1.51 -12.42 18.60
N ALA A 69 -2.77 -12.86 18.67
CA ALA A 69 -3.49 -12.90 19.94
C ALA A 69 -3.78 -14.36 20.29
N ARG A 70 -2.73 -15.10 20.71
CA ARG A 70 -2.97 -16.28 21.54
C ARG A 70 -3.37 -15.74 22.90
N HIS A 71 -4.58 -16.01 23.37
CA HIS A 71 -4.75 -16.58 24.72
C HIS A 71 -6.13 -17.24 24.88
N PRO A 72 -6.23 -18.25 25.76
CA PRO A 72 -7.11 -19.41 25.60
C PRO A 72 -8.26 -19.46 26.63
N HIS A 73 -9.01 -20.56 26.52
CA HIS A 73 -9.88 -21.21 27.50
C HIS A 73 -11.31 -20.70 27.67
N ALA A 74 -12.25 -21.55 27.26
CA ALA A 74 -13.57 -21.67 27.87
C ALA A 74 -13.64 -23.08 28.53
N PRO A 75 -14.22 -23.22 29.73
CA PRO A 75 -14.83 -24.48 30.16
C PRO A 75 -16.19 -24.72 29.49
#